data_AF-A0A8T7L5P5-F1
#
_entry.id   AF-A0A8T7L5P5-F1
#
_cell.length_a   1.000
_cell.length_b   1.000
_cell.length_c   1.000
_cell.angle_alpha   90.00
_cell.angle_beta   90.00
_cell.angle_gamma   90.00
#
_symmetry.space_group_name_H-M   'P 1'
#
loop_
_entity.id
_entity.type
_entity.pdbx_description
1 polymer ?
#
loop_
_entity_poly.entity_id
_entity_poly.type
_entity_poly.pdbx_seq_one_letter_code
_entity_poly.pdbx_strand_id
1 'polypeptide(L)'
;MNDEERQSRQDKAETERFARLASSSPEPDVVREYETRYYEPRKTKAKPRSYSTMNISDEERQWAAIAHASIWLTMLGGLFTAGFVVPMSIFLPLVIYFMYRKRSDYVSFHALQAFVLQVLSTVGVLALLVVGGVAWALGMVIALLAVFVLAGIVLVPLWGLLGVALAVLVVMMPFAALFFGTVAAVQTYNRADYHYPFVAKWVDRQLAGGFLNTL
;
A
#
# COMPACT_ATOMS: atom_id res chain seq x y z
N MET A 1 9.46 -77.49 -21.60
CA MET A 1 9.12 -76.81 -20.33
C MET A 1 7.92 -75.95 -20.66
N ASN A 2 6.71 -76.40 -20.31
CA ASN A 2 5.47 -75.86 -20.86
C ASN A 2 5.28 -74.39 -20.44
N ASP A 3 4.95 -73.53 -21.40
CA ASP A 3 4.76 -72.09 -21.20
C ASP A 3 3.63 -71.77 -20.20
N GLU A 4 2.65 -72.67 -20.08
CA GLU A 4 1.55 -72.60 -19.11
C GLU A 4 2.02 -72.68 -17.64
N GLU A 5 3.07 -73.45 -17.34
CA GLU A 5 3.62 -73.51 -15.98
C GLU A 5 4.35 -72.22 -15.59
N ARG A 6 4.92 -71.50 -16.57
CA ARG A 6 5.60 -70.22 -16.31
C ARG A 6 4.62 -69.11 -16.02
N GLN A 7 3.52 -69.04 -16.77
CA GLN A 7 2.45 -68.05 -16.56
C GLN A 7 1.78 -68.24 -15.20
N SER A 8 1.42 -69.48 -14.81
CA SER A 8 0.78 -69.70 -13.50
C SER A 8 1.66 -69.34 -12.30
N ARG A 9 2.99 -69.46 -12.44
CA ARG A 9 3.95 -69.04 -11.40
C ARG A 9 4.10 -67.52 -11.33
N GLN A 10 4.06 -66.83 -12.47
CA GLN A 10 4.06 -65.37 -12.52
C GLN A 10 2.78 -64.81 -11.90
N ASP A 11 1.61 -65.34 -12.25
CA ASP A 11 0.33 -64.87 -11.72
C ASP A 11 0.24 -65.04 -10.20
N LYS A 12 0.73 -66.18 -9.68
CA LYS A 12 0.80 -66.40 -8.23
C LYS A 12 1.75 -65.42 -7.54
N ALA A 13 2.92 -65.17 -8.13
CA ALA A 13 3.89 -64.22 -7.59
C ALA A 13 3.35 -62.79 -7.58
N GLU A 14 2.61 -62.39 -8.63
CA GLU A 14 1.95 -61.10 -8.68
C GLU A 14 0.82 -61.01 -7.65
N THR A 15 -0.01 -62.04 -7.54
CA THR A 15 -1.11 -62.08 -6.57
C THR A 15 -0.60 -61.97 -5.13
N GLU A 16 0.47 -62.69 -4.80
CA GLU A 16 1.12 -62.59 -3.48
C GLU A 16 1.73 -61.21 -3.25
N ARG A 17 2.30 -60.58 -4.29
CA ARG A 17 2.85 -59.22 -4.21
C ARG A 17 1.76 -58.20 -3.96
N PHE A 18 0.61 -58.30 -4.62
CA PHE A 18 -0.55 -57.46 -4.37
C PHE A 18 -1.13 -57.68 -2.97
N ALA A 19 -1.22 -58.92 -2.51
CA ALA A 19 -1.68 -59.23 -1.17
C ALA A 19 -0.76 -58.62 -0.08
N ARG A 20 0.56 -58.64 -0.30
CA ARG A 20 1.54 -58.00 0.62
C ARG A 20 1.46 -56.47 0.61
N LEU A 21 1.22 -55.85 -0.55
CA LEU A 21 1.02 -54.41 -0.66
C LEU A 21 -0.32 -53.96 -0.03
N ALA A 22 -1.34 -54.81 -0.09
CA ALA A 22 -2.63 -54.54 0.54
C ALA A 22 -2.60 -54.73 2.07
N SER A 23 -1.73 -55.60 2.59
CA SER A 23 -1.59 -55.84 4.04
C SER A 23 -0.58 -54.91 4.72
N SER A 24 0.27 -54.21 3.97
CA SER A 24 1.13 -53.17 4.53
C SER A 24 0.30 -51.92 4.81
N SER A 25 -0.10 -51.72 6.06
CA SER A 25 -0.67 -50.45 6.52
C SER A 25 0.29 -49.32 6.17
N PRO A 26 -0.18 -48.20 5.57
CA PRO A 26 0.68 -47.07 5.27
C PRO A 26 1.37 -46.59 6.54
N GLU A 27 2.69 -46.41 6.50
CA GLU A 27 3.41 -45.93 7.67
C GLU A 27 2.81 -44.58 8.12
N PRO A 28 2.61 -44.38 9.43
CA PRO A 28 1.96 -43.18 9.96
C PRO A 28 2.68 -41.90 9.55
N ASP A 29 3.99 -41.97 9.27
CA ASP A 29 4.78 -40.84 8.81
C ASP A 29 4.46 -40.44 7.37
N VAL A 30 4.19 -41.41 6.49
CA VAL A 30 3.76 -41.17 5.10
C VAL A 30 2.35 -40.56 5.07
N VAL A 31 1.46 -41.05 5.95
CA VAL A 31 0.11 -40.48 6.10
C VAL A 31 0.20 -39.05 6.61
N ARG A 32 1.07 -38.79 7.60
CA ARG A 32 1.25 -37.44 8.17
C ARG A 32 1.88 -36.48 7.18
N GLU A 33 2.84 -36.93 6.36
CA GLU A 33 3.39 -36.13 5.27
C GLU A 33 2.33 -35.84 4.20
N TYR A 34 1.49 -36.83 3.86
CA TYR A 34 0.38 -36.66 2.93
C TYR A 34 -0.66 -35.68 3.48
N GLU A 35 -1.02 -35.80 4.76
CA GLU A 35 -1.93 -34.87 5.44
C GLU A 35 -1.35 -33.46 5.53
N THR A 36 -0.07 -33.31 5.84
CA THR A 36 0.58 -32.00 5.88
C THR A 36 0.64 -31.37 4.49
N ARG A 37 0.89 -32.16 3.43
CA ARG A 37 1.02 -31.66 2.06
C ARG A 37 -0.33 -31.31 1.42
N TYR A 38 -1.40 -32.03 1.75
CA TYR A 38 -2.70 -31.91 1.08
C TYR A 38 -3.81 -31.32 1.95
N TYR A 39 -3.71 -31.41 3.27
CA TYR A 39 -4.70 -30.89 4.23
C TYR A 39 -4.21 -29.71 5.05
N GLU A 40 -2.96 -29.25 4.91
CA GLU A 40 -2.67 -27.90 5.40
C GLU A 40 -3.64 -26.94 4.70
N PRO A 41 -4.45 -26.17 5.47
CA PRO A 41 -5.27 -25.13 4.89
C PRO A 41 -4.29 -24.14 4.30
N ARG A 42 -4.08 -24.23 2.98
CA ARG A 42 -3.32 -23.25 2.20
C ARG A 42 -3.82 -21.91 2.70
N LYS A 43 -2.99 -21.16 3.44
CA LYS A 43 -3.31 -19.80 3.86
C LYS A 43 -3.67 -19.10 2.57
N THR A 44 -4.96 -18.96 2.31
CA THR A 44 -5.48 -18.32 1.12
C THR A 44 -5.03 -16.90 1.32
N LYS A 45 -3.90 -16.54 0.72
CA LYS A 45 -3.45 -15.15 0.66
C LYS A 45 -4.66 -14.43 0.10
N ALA A 46 -5.33 -13.67 0.97
CA ALA A 46 -6.54 -12.97 0.62
C ALA A 46 -6.22 -12.21 -0.65
N LYS A 47 -6.87 -12.61 -1.75
CA LYS A 47 -6.55 -12.04 -3.05
C LYS A 47 -6.82 -10.54 -2.92
N PRO A 48 -5.85 -9.67 -3.21
CA PRO A 48 -6.05 -8.23 -3.08
C PRO A 48 -7.26 -7.83 -3.94
N ARG A 49 -8.21 -7.12 -3.33
CA ARG A 49 -9.48 -6.72 -3.97
C ARG A 49 -9.27 -5.82 -5.20
N SER A 50 -8.09 -5.25 -5.37
CA SER A 50 -7.68 -4.49 -6.57
C SER A 50 -7.78 -5.28 -7.88
N TYR A 51 -7.90 -6.61 -7.86
CA TYR A 51 -7.92 -7.45 -9.08
C TYR A 51 -9.30 -7.68 -9.72
N SER A 52 -10.39 -7.13 -9.20
CA SER A 52 -11.68 -7.16 -9.91
C SER A 52 -11.73 -6.11 -11.03
N THR A 53 -10.71 -6.07 -11.88
CA THR A 53 -10.57 -5.12 -13.00
C THR A 53 -11.27 -5.59 -14.28
N MET A 54 -11.83 -6.81 -14.30
CA MET A 54 -12.32 -7.43 -15.53
C MET A 54 -13.58 -6.81 -16.14
N ASN A 55 -14.24 -5.85 -15.47
CA ASN A 55 -15.29 -5.04 -16.09
C ASN A 55 -15.55 -3.75 -15.30
N ILE A 56 -14.60 -2.81 -15.31
CA ILE A 56 -14.76 -1.52 -14.64
C ILE A 56 -15.68 -0.65 -15.50
N SER A 57 -16.74 -0.09 -14.90
CA SER A 57 -17.64 0.86 -15.58
C SER A 57 -17.00 2.25 -15.76
N ASP A 58 -17.52 3.06 -16.67
CA ASP A 58 -17.06 4.45 -16.83
C ASP A 58 -17.32 5.29 -15.56
N GLU A 59 -18.42 5.02 -14.86
CA GLU A 59 -18.75 5.69 -13.59
C GLU A 59 -17.70 5.39 -12.51
N GLU A 60 -17.31 4.12 -12.34
CA GLU A 60 -16.27 3.74 -11.38
C GLU A 60 -14.92 4.41 -11.69
N ARG A 61 -14.55 4.50 -12.98
CA ARG A 61 -13.35 5.24 -13.40
C ARG A 61 -13.43 6.71 -13.04
N GLN A 62 -14.57 7.36 -13.29
CA GLN A 62 -14.77 8.76 -12.96
C GLN A 62 -14.65 9.01 -11.46
N TRP A 63 -15.29 8.20 -10.61
CA TRP A 63 -15.19 8.36 -9.16
C TRP A 63 -13.79 8.09 -8.61
N ALA A 64 -13.09 7.09 -9.15
CA ALA A 64 -11.69 6.84 -8.78
C ALA A 64 -10.78 8.01 -9.20
N ALA A 65 -10.98 8.59 -10.39
CA ALA A 65 -10.24 9.76 -10.85
C ALA A 65 -10.56 11.01 -10.00
N ILE A 66 -11.83 11.24 -9.64
CA ILE A 66 -12.25 12.33 -8.75
C ILE A 66 -11.58 12.19 -7.38
N ALA A 67 -11.46 10.98 -6.86
CA ALA A 67 -10.81 10.76 -5.58
C ALA A 67 -9.35 11.23 -5.58
N HIS A 68 -8.57 10.95 -6.64
CA HIS A 68 -7.22 11.49 -6.79
C HIS A 68 -7.22 13.00 -7.07
N ALA A 69 -8.12 13.47 -7.94
CA ALA A 69 -8.22 14.88 -8.31
C ALA A 69 -8.58 15.80 -7.13
N SER A 70 -9.20 15.26 -6.08
CA SER A 70 -9.51 16.02 -4.85
C SER A 70 -8.29 16.66 -4.20
N ILE A 71 -7.06 16.23 -4.51
CA ILE A 71 -5.85 16.89 -4.01
C ILE A 71 -5.73 18.34 -4.49
N TRP A 72 -6.33 18.68 -5.63
CA TRP A 72 -6.44 20.06 -6.11
C TRP A 72 -7.28 20.91 -5.17
N LEU A 73 -8.38 20.36 -4.64
CA LEU A 73 -9.20 21.06 -3.65
C LEU A 73 -8.41 21.32 -2.38
N THR A 74 -7.64 20.33 -1.91
CA THR A 74 -6.77 20.48 -0.73
C THR A 74 -5.68 21.54 -0.96
N MET A 75 -5.04 21.52 -2.13
CA MET A 75 -3.98 22.48 -2.49
C MET A 75 -4.52 23.91 -2.63
N LEU A 76 -5.53 24.11 -3.48
CA LEU A 76 -6.11 25.43 -3.74
C LEU A 76 -6.82 25.97 -2.50
N GLY A 77 -7.56 25.11 -1.79
CA GLY A 77 -8.17 25.44 -0.51
C GLY A 77 -7.11 25.87 0.50
N GLY A 78 -6.02 25.12 0.63
CA GLY A 78 -4.90 25.50 1.50
C GLY A 78 -4.29 26.85 1.13
N LEU A 79 -4.03 27.08 -0.15
CA LEU A 79 -3.44 28.34 -0.64
C LEU A 79 -4.34 29.54 -0.42
N PHE A 80 -5.61 29.47 -0.81
CA PHE A 80 -6.53 30.61 -0.78
C PHE A 80 -7.17 30.86 0.59
N THR A 81 -7.10 29.90 1.52
CA THR A 81 -7.69 30.03 2.86
C THR A 81 -6.66 29.98 3.98
N ALA A 82 -5.38 30.15 3.66
CA ALA A 82 -4.27 30.04 4.61
C ALA A 82 -4.33 28.75 5.45
N GLY A 83 -4.72 27.65 4.80
CA GLY A 83 -4.81 26.33 5.43
C GLY A 83 -6.14 26.01 6.11
N PHE A 84 -7.08 26.95 6.25
CA PHE A 84 -8.33 26.72 6.99
C PHE A 84 -9.18 25.56 6.43
N VAL A 85 -9.24 25.41 5.10
CA VAL A 85 -10.02 24.34 4.43
C VAL A 85 -9.31 22.98 4.45
N VAL A 86 -7.98 22.96 4.67
CA VAL A 86 -7.16 21.75 4.56
C VAL A 86 -7.69 20.60 5.42
N PRO A 87 -7.96 20.77 6.72
CA PRO A 87 -8.42 19.67 7.57
C PRO A 87 -9.70 19.00 7.08
N MET A 88 -10.59 19.73 6.41
CA MET A 88 -11.83 19.14 5.87
C MET A 88 -11.58 18.50 4.50
N SER A 89 -10.85 19.18 3.62
CA SER A 89 -10.60 18.71 2.25
C SER A 89 -9.83 17.39 2.18
N ILE A 90 -8.91 17.13 3.13
CA ILE A 90 -8.13 15.87 3.15
C ILE A 90 -8.98 14.61 3.29
N PHE A 91 -10.20 14.72 3.83
CA PHE A 91 -11.10 13.59 4.03
C PHE A 91 -12.01 13.32 2.82
N LEU A 92 -11.97 14.15 1.77
CA LEU A 92 -12.83 13.96 0.61
C LEU A 92 -12.67 12.59 -0.07
N PRO A 93 -11.45 12.07 -0.33
CA PRO A 93 -11.31 10.70 -0.82
C PRO A 93 -11.84 9.64 0.16
N LEU A 94 -11.75 9.89 1.48
CA LEU A 94 -12.25 8.96 2.47
C LEU A 94 -13.79 8.89 2.47
N VAL A 95 -14.47 10.01 2.23
CA VAL A 95 -15.92 10.04 2.01
C VAL A 95 -16.28 9.18 0.79
N ILE A 96 -15.56 9.33 -0.33
CA ILE A 96 -15.76 8.53 -1.54
C ILE A 96 -15.54 7.04 -1.24
N TYR A 97 -14.48 6.70 -0.49
CA TYR A 97 -14.24 5.33 -0.03
C TYR A 97 -15.48 4.76 0.69
N PHE A 98 -16.03 5.45 1.69
CA PHE A 98 -17.19 4.93 2.42
C PHE A 98 -18.46 4.80 1.56
N MET A 99 -18.66 5.70 0.59
CA MET A 99 -19.77 5.63 -0.37
C MET A 99 -19.68 4.39 -1.27
N TYR A 100 -18.47 4.00 -1.67
CA TYR A 100 -18.23 2.92 -2.64
C TYR A 100 -17.69 1.62 -2.03
N ARG A 101 -17.38 1.57 -0.72
CA ARG A 101 -16.76 0.40 -0.03
C ARG A 101 -17.51 -0.93 -0.19
N LYS A 102 -18.82 -0.87 -0.45
CA LYS A 102 -19.68 -2.05 -0.65
C LYS A 102 -20.15 -2.23 -2.10
N ARG A 103 -19.81 -1.29 -3.00
CA ARG A 103 -20.30 -1.20 -4.38
C ARG A 103 -19.21 -1.48 -5.40
N SER A 104 -17.99 -0.98 -5.16
CA SER A 104 -16.87 -1.09 -6.09
C SER A 104 -15.56 -1.20 -5.34
N ASP A 105 -14.89 -2.35 -5.48
CA ASP A 105 -13.54 -2.56 -4.94
C ASP A 105 -12.51 -1.64 -5.61
N TYR A 106 -12.70 -1.36 -6.90
CA TYR A 106 -11.83 -0.48 -7.68
C TYR A 106 -11.86 0.96 -7.15
N VAL A 107 -13.05 1.56 -7.01
CA VAL A 107 -13.19 2.93 -6.49
C VAL A 107 -12.67 3.01 -5.06
N SER A 108 -13.00 2.02 -4.24
CA SER A 108 -12.60 1.98 -2.82
C SER A 108 -11.09 1.96 -2.66
N PHE A 109 -10.40 1.18 -3.47
CA PHE A 109 -8.96 1.07 -3.46
C PHE A 109 -8.29 2.39 -3.89
N HIS A 110 -8.70 2.99 -5.01
CA HIS A 110 -8.14 4.28 -5.43
C HIS A 110 -8.45 5.42 -4.47
N ALA A 111 -9.66 5.43 -3.91
CA ALA A 111 -10.05 6.43 -2.92
C ALA A 111 -9.18 6.35 -1.66
N LEU A 112 -8.89 5.14 -1.17
CA LEU A 112 -8.01 4.95 -0.02
C LEU A 112 -6.55 5.30 -0.35
N GLN A 113 -6.07 5.01 -1.56
CA GLN A 113 -4.75 5.46 -2.01
C GLN A 113 -4.64 6.99 -2.04
N ALA A 114 -5.64 7.67 -2.61
CA ALA A 114 -5.69 9.12 -2.67
C ALA A 114 -5.72 9.74 -1.26
N PHE A 115 -6.52 9.16 -0.35
CA PHE A 115 -6.56 9.56 1.06
C PHE A 115 -5.19 9.45 1.72
N VAL A 116 -4.51 8.31 1.58
CA VAL A 116 -3.18 8.09 2.16
C VAL A 116 -2.16 9.09 1.62
N LEU A 117 -2.17 9.36 0.31
CA LEU A 117 -1.28 10.38 -0.27
C LEU A 117 -1.53 11.75 0.36
N GLN A 118 -2.79 12.18 0.47
CA GLN A 118 -3.14 13.47 1.05
C GLN A 118 -2.75 13.57 2.53
N VAL A 119 -2.99 12.51 3.31
CA VAL A 119 -2.58 12.46 4.73
C VAL A 119 -1.07 12.52 4.85
N LEU A 120 -0.33 11.68 4.12
CA LEU A 120 1.14 11.67 4.17
C LEU A 120 1.74 13.02 3.77
N SER A 121 1.21 13.65 2.71
CA SER A 121 1.66 14.96 2.28
C SER A 121 1.34 16.03 3.33
N THR A 122 0.10 16.09 3.81
CA THR A 122 -0.35 17.16 4.72
C THR A 122 0.31 17.04 6.09
N VAL A 123 0.32 15.83 6.66
CA VAL A 123 0.97 15.56 7.95
C VAL A 123 2.49 15.72 7.81
N GLY A 124 3.08 15.31 6.69
CA GLY A 124 4.51 15.49 6.42
C GLY A 124 4.91 16.97 6.38
N VAL A 125 4.15 17.80 5.66
CA VAL A 125 4.36 19.26 5.64
C VAL A 125 4.20 19.86 7.03
N LEU A 126 3.14 19.50 7.75
CA LEU A 126 2.88 20.00 9.10
C LEU A 126 4.02 19.60 10.07
N ALA A 127 4.51 18.36 9.99
CA ALA A 127 5.61 17.88 10.81
C ALA A 127 6.92 18.62 10.49
N LEU A 128 7.23 18.85 9.20
CA LEU A 128 8.40 19.64 8.79
C LEU A 128 8.30 21.09 9.29
N LEU A 129 7.13 21.72 9.18
CA LEU A 129 6.91 23.08 9.67
C LEU A 129 7.05 23.18 11.18
N VAL A 130 6.43 22.27 11.93
CA VAL A 130 6.42 22.33 13.40
C VAL A 130 7.76 21.85 13.96
N VAL A 131 8.13 20.59 13.70
CA VAL A 131 9.35 20.00 14.29
C VAL A 131 10.59 20.59 13.64
N GLY A 132 10.63 20.63 12.31
CA GLY A 132 11.75 21.20 11.57
C GLY A 132 11.89 22.70 11.81
N GLY A 133 10.79 23.44 11.81
CA GLY A 133 10.80 24.89 12.08
C GLY A 133 11.24 25.22 13.51
N VAL A 134 10.77 24.49 14.51
CA VAL A 134 11.22 24.67 15.91
C VAL A 134 12.70 24.32 16.07
N ALA A 135 13.14 23.18 15.54
CA ALA A 135 14.55 22.78 15.60
C ALA A 135 15.45 23.80 14.88
N TRP A 136 15.03 24.28 13.71
CA TRP A 136 15.74 25.32 12.98
C TRP A 136 15.78 26.64 13.76
N ALA A 137 14.65 27.09 14.33
CA ALA A 137 14.60 28.35 15.08
C ALA A 137 15.51 28.32 16.31
N LEU A 138 15.49 27.22 17.07
CA LEU A 138 16.39 27.02 18.21
C LEU A 138 17.86 27.03 17.79
N GLY A 139 18.20 26.31 16.72
CA GLY A 139 19.56 26.33 16.17
C GLY A 139 19.99 27.71 15.69
N MET A 140 19.08 28.49 15.12
CA MET A 140 19.35 29.85 14.66
C MET A 140 19.62 30.78 15.85
N VAL A 141 18.84 30.68 16.92
CA VAL A 141 19.09 31.45 18.16
C VAL A 141 20.48 31.12 18.71
N ILE A 142 20.86 29.84 18.78
CA ILE A 142 22.20 29.42 19.23
C ILE A 142 23.29 30.00 18.31
N ALA A 143 23.09 29.95 16.99
CA ALA A 143 24.04 30.49 16.01
C ALA A 143 24.24 32.00 16.18
N LEU A 144 23.14 32.74 16.40
CA LEU A 144 23.18 34.18 16.65
C LEU A 144 23.89 34.53 17.96
N LEU A 145 23.64 33.78 19.04
CA LEU A 145 24.35 33.96 20.31
C LEU A 145 25.85 33.66 20.17
N ALA A 146 26.23 32.73 19.29
CA ALA A 146 27.64 32.40 19.04
C ALA A 146 28.40 33.47 18.22
N VAL A 147 27.73 34.51 17.70
CA VAL A 147 28.36 35.57 16.90
C VAL A 147 29.42 36.31 17.72
N PHE A 148 29.23 36.43 19.03
CA PHE A 148 30.19 37.05 19.94
C PHE A 148 31.55 36.34 20.02
N VAL A 149 31.67 35.09 19.52
CA VAL A 149 32.90 34.28 19.63
C VAL A 149 33.44 33.85 18.25
N LEU A 150 33.31 34.68 17.21
CA LEU A 150 33.71 34.47 15.80
C LEU A 150 33.01 33.28 15.10
N ALA A 151 32.79 32.16 15.79
CA ALA A 151 32.11 30.97 15.31
C ALA A 151 30.71 31.27 14.77
N GLY A 152 29.95 32.17 15.40
CA GLY A 152 28.63 32.54 14.90
C GLY A 152 28.63 33.25 13.56
N ILE A 153 29.71 33.95 13.18
CA ILE A 153 29.81 34.60 11.86
C ILE A 153 29.76 33.54 10.74
N VAL A 154 30.33 32.36 10.97
CA VAL A 154 30.27 31.23 10.02
C VAL A 154 29.00 30.40 10.21
N LEU A 155 28.55 30.22 11.45
CA LEU A 155 27.43 29.34 11.76
C LEU A 155 26.08 29.91 11.31
N VAL A 156 25.86 31.22 11.42
CA VAL A 156 24.62 31.89 10.98
C VAL A 156 24.32 31.68 9.49
N PRO A 157 25.24 31.97 8.54
CA PRO A 157 24.94 31.75 7.12
C PRO A 157 24.76 30.26 6.80
N LEU A 158 25.52 29.36 7.42
CA LEU A 158 25.37 27.91 7.23
C LEU A 158 23.99 27.43 7.71
N TRP A 159 23.55 27.86 8.89
CA TRP A 159 22.24 27.53 9.43
C TRP A 159 21.10 28.20 8.65
N GLY A 160 21.37 29.37 8.07
CA GLY A 160 20.48 30.03 7.12
C GLY A 160 20.24 29.19 5.87
N LEU A 161 21.30 28.61 5.29
CA LEU A 161 21.18 27.68 4.15
C LEU A 161 20.35 26.44 4.49
N LEU A 162 20.51 25.89 5.70
CA LEU A 162 19.64 24.81 6.18
C LEU A 162 18.17 25.24 6.29
N GLY A 163 17.91 26.48 6.71
CA GLY A 163 16.57 27.07 6.71
C GLY A 163 15.97 27.18 5.31
N VAL A 164 16.76 27.62 4.33
CA VAL A 164 16.35 27.66 2.92
C VAL A 164 16.05 26.25 2.42
N ALA A 165 16.89 25.26 2.71
CA ALA A 165 16.66 23.87 2.32
C ALA A 165 15.35 23.32 2.94
N LEU A 166 15.11 23.59 4.23
CA LEU A 166 13.86 23.22 4.89
C LEU A 166 12.64 23.89 4.22
N ALA A 167 12.72 25.19 3.92
CA ALA A 167 11.65 25.91 3.26
C ALA A 167 11.36 25.34 1.85
N VAL A 168 12.41 25.01 1.08
CA VAL A 168 12.26 24.35 -0.22
C VAL A 168 11.55 23.00 -0.06
N LEU A 169 11.94 22.17 0.92
CA LEU A 169 11.28 20.88 1.16
C LEU A 169 9.78 21.05 1.51
N VAL A 170 9.47 21.99 2.40
CA VAL A 170 8.08 22.31 2.80
C VAL A 170 7.25 22.73 1.60
N VAL A 171 7.81 23.56 0.71
CA VAL A 171 7.11 24.03 -0.50
C VAL A 171 7.00 22.93 -1.55
N MET A 172 8.06 22.15 -1.78
CA MET A 172 8.09 21.14 -2.85
C MET A 172 7.23 19.93 -2.56
N MET A 173 7.06 19.55 -1.29
CA MET A 173 6.27 18.38 -0.90
C MET A 173 4.81 18.41 -1.40
N PRO A 174 4.02 19.48 -1.19
CA PRO A 174 2.65 19.54 -1.70
C PRO A 174 2.61 19.59 -3.24
N PHE A 175 3.60 20.18 -3.92
CA PHE A 175 3.69 20.12 -5.39
C PHE A 175 3.96 18.70 -5.90
N ALA A 176 4.83 17.95 -5.22
CA ALA A 176 5.08 16.55 -5.55
C ALA A 176 3.79 15.72 -5.38
N ALA A 177 3.08 15.90 -4.26
CA ALA A 177 1.81 15.22 -4.03
C ALA A 177 0.76 15.60 -5.08
N LEU A 178 0.63 16.89 -5.42
CA LEU A 178 -0.24 17.38 -6.49
C LEU A 178 0.08 16.75 -7.85
N PHE A 179 1.37 16.68 -8.20
CA PHE A 179 1.83 16.05 -9.44
C PHE A 179 1.41 14.57 -9.48
N PHE A 180 1.74 13.82 -8.42
CA PHE A 180 1.40 12.40 -8.32
C PHE A 180 -0.12 12.15 -8.34
N GLY A 181 -0.90 12.94 -7.59
CA GLY A 181 -2.36 12.86 -7.60
C GLY A 181 -2.98 13.21 -8.95
N THR A 182 -2.42 14.20 -9.66
CA THR A 182 -2.88 14.55 -11.02
C THR A 182 -2.59 13.44 -12.01
N VAL A 183 -1.38 12.88 -11.97
CA VAL A 183 -0.99 11.75 -12.83
C VAL A 183 -1.89 10.54 -12.57
N ALA A 184 -2.16 10.22 -11.30
CA ALA A 184 -3.06 9.15 -10.92
C ALA A 184 -4.49 9.41 -11.43
N ALA A 185 -5.04 10.61 -11.23
CA ALA A 185 -6.36 10.98 -11.71
C ALA A 185 -6.50 10.80 -13.24
N VAL A 186 -5.52 11.28 -14.00
CA VAL A 186 -5.51 11.18 -15.48
C VAL A 186 -5.38 9.72 -15.94
N GLN A 187 -4.50 8.94 -15.31
CA GLN A 187 -4.31 7.53 -15.69
C GLN A 187 -5.55 6.69 -15.39
N THR A 188 -6.10 6.83 -14.18
CA THR A 188 -7.35 6.16 -13.76
C THR A 188 -8.53 6.53 -14.66
N TYR A 189 -8.62 7.80 -15.08
CA TYR A 189 -9.64 8.23 -16.05
C TYR A 189 -9.44 7.57 -17.43
N ASN A 190 -8.21 7.46 -17.91
CA ASN A 190 -7.84 6.88 -19.21
C ASN A 190 -7.75 5.34 -19.22
N ARG A 191 -8.43 4.66 -18.29
CA ARG A 191 -8.48 3.18 -18.19
C ARG A 191 -7.15 2.52 -17.80
N ALA A 192 -6.14 3.29 -17.39
CA ALA A 192 -4.92 2.75 -16.83
C ALA A 192 -5.09 2.59 -15.31
N ASP A 193 -4.72 1.43 -14.78
CA ASP A 193 -4.78 1.17 -13.35
C ASP A 193 -3.52 1.71 -12.66
N TYR A 194 -3.65 2.86 -12.00
CA TYR A 194 -2.52 3.54 -11.40
C TYR A 194 -2.28 3.09 -9.94
N HIS A 195 -1.04 2.68 -9.66
CA HIS A 195 -0.63 2.22 -8.34
C HIS A 195 0.59 2.99 -7.83
N TYR A 196 0.42 3.71 -6.72
CA TYR A 196 1.56 4.19 -5.95
C TYR A 196 2.35 2.99 -5.37
N PRO A 197 3.65 2.81 -5.68
CA PRO A 197 4.35 1.55 -5.40
C PRO A 197 4.30 1.06 -3.94
N PHE A 198 4.40 1.97 -2.97
CA PHE A 198 4.35 1.64 -1.54
C PHE A 198 2.94 1.74 -0.96
N VAL A 199 2.20 2.79 -1.34
CA VAL A 199 0.85 3.05 -0.83
C VAL A 199 -0.12 1.96 -1.31
N ALA A 200 -0.07 1.56 -2.59
CA ALA A 200 -0.92 0.51 -3.13
C ALA A 200 -0.79 -0.81 -2.35
N LYS A 201 0.45 -1.25 -2.10
CA LYS A 201 0.74 -2.48 -1.35
C LYS A 201 0.24 -2.42 0.10
N TRP A 202 0.32 -1.24 0.72
CA TRP A 202 -0.20 -1.04 2.07
C TRP A 202 -1.72 -1.05 2.09
N VAL A 203 -2.37 -0.33 1.16
CA VAL A 203 -3.82 -0.26 0.99
C VAL A 203 -4.42 -1.64 0.73
N ASP A 204 -3.83 -2.40 -0.21
CA ASP A 204 -4.25 -3.77 -0.52
C ASP A 204 -4.27 -4.66 0.72
N ARG A 205 -3.25 -4.54 1.58
CA ARG A 205 -3.16 -5.30 2.83
C ARG A 205 -4.28 -4.93 3.79
N GLN A 206 -4.65 -3.65 3.88
CA GLN A 206 -5.75 -3.22 4.74
C GLN A 206 -7.10 -3.73 4.25
N LEU A 207 -7.33 -3.73 2.93
CA LEU A 207 -8.57 -4.22 2.33
C LEU A 207 -8.70 -5.76 2.36
N ALA A 208 -7.58 -6.48 2.29
CA ALA A 208 -7.57 -7.95 2.22
C ALA A 208 -7.75 -8.65 3.59
N GLY A 209 -7.93 -7.92 4.69
CA GLY A 209 -8.07 -8.51 6.03
C GLY A 209 -7.38 -7.73 7.16
N GLY A 210 -6.98 -6.48 6.91
CA GLY A 210 -6.52 -5.57 7.94
C GLY A 210 -7.68 -4.90 8.69
N PHE A 211 -7.35 -3.83 9.42
CA PHE A 211 -8.25 -3.12 10.35
C PHE A 211 -9.58 -2.66 9.72
N LEU A 212 -9.60 -2.38 8.42
CA LEU A 212 -10.78 -1.87 7.71
C LEU A 212 -11.84 -2.93 7.41
N ASN A 213 -11.51 -4.22 7.46
CA ASN A 213 -12.44 -5.31 7.14
C ASN A 213 -13.12 -5.87 8.41
N THR A 214 -12.67 -5.47 9.61
CA THR A 214 -13.21 -5.89 10.92
C THR A 214 -14.21 -4.91 11.53
N LEU A 215 -14.48 -3.77 10.87
CA LEU A 215 -15.40 -2.69 11.29
C LEU A 215 -16.62 -2.55 10.37
#